data_AF-A0A838SBR0-F1
#
_entry.id   AF-A0A838SBR0-F1
#
_cell.length_a   1.000
_cell.length_b   1.000
_cell.length_c   1.000
_cell.angle_alpha   90.00
_cell.angle_beta   90.00
_cell.angle_gamma   90.00
#
_symmetry.space_group_name_H-M   'P 1'
#
loop_
_entity.id
_entity.type
_entity.pdbx_description
1 polymer ?
#
loop_
_entity_poly.entity_id
_entity_poly.type
_entity_poly.pdbx_seq_one_letter_code
_entity_poly.pdbx_strand_id
1 'polypeptide(L)'
;MSTIHAKKRIVLFVVFAVVVLFGLTWYQVPLVSSQGMIVLAHFSKGEVPTHPSDSAWETVAPIPVPLSGQIITRPVWPEPSARALSIRSIHNGKDIAFLLEWQDATINESLTPGVFRDGVALALPLGDAPAFFCMGQLDHYVNIWHWKADWQSDVDRRAERAKESKREKSGPRRFEVIPRRPSSVEDLVGGGFSTLTSKEQQGRIQGQAEWKNGLWRVVMKRPLTSAGDDLDNEAMMVPGRMQAIAFAVWNGENKERNGQKSVASWMQLLIEPVQPPSQNGSGAVESTHRSS
;
A
#
# COMPACT_ATOMS: atom_id res chain seq x y z
N MET A 1 54.59 -22.34 -33.25
CA MET A 1 53.91 -21.16 -33.84
C MET A 1 52.40 -21.06 -33.50
N SER A 2 51.74 -22.13 -33.02
CA SER A 2 50.31 -22.15 -32.67
C SER A 2 49.95 -21.43 -31.34
N THR A 3 50.80 -21.53 -30.32
CA THR A 3 50.54 -21.03 -28.95
C THR A 3 50.55 -19.51 -28.81
N ILE A 4 51.29 -18.79 -29.66
CA ILE A 4 51.39 -17.32 -29.63
C ILE A 4 50.11 -16.65 -30.16
N HIS A 5 49.48 -17.27 -31.17
CA HIS A 5 48.21 -16.79 -31.74
C HIS A 5 47.05 -16.96 -30.76
N ALA A 6 47.03 -18.06 -29.99
CA ALA A 6 46.06 -18.29 -28.94
C ALA A 6 46.16 -17.24 -27.81
N LYS A 7 47.37 -16.93 -27.34
CA LYS A 7 47.58 -15.90 -26.32
C LYS A 7 47.14 -14.51 -26.78
N LYS A 8 47.44 -14.14 -28.04
CA LYS A 8 46.99 -12.85 -28.61
C LYS A 8 45.46 -12.75 -28.72
N ARG A 9 44.77 -13.84 -29.06
CA ARG A 9 43.30 -13.88 -29.11
C ARG A 9 42.67 -13.73 -27.72
N ILE A 10 43.26 -14.37 -26.71
CA ILE A 10 42.81 -14.25 -25.31
C ILE A 10 42.99 -12.81 -24.82
N VAL A 11 44.16 -12.21 -25.07
CA VAL A 11 44.41 -10.81 -24.67
C VAL A 11 43.44 -9.86 -25.36
N LEU A 12 43.18 -10.04 -26.65
CA LEU A 12 42.22 -9.20 -27.38
C LEU A 12 40.80 -9.34 -26.83
N PHE A 13 40.39 -10.55 -26.48
CA PHE A 13 39.08 -10.81 -25.88
C PHE A 13 38.93 -10.17 -24.50
N VAL A 14 39.96 -10.26 -23.66
CA VAL A 14 39.98 -9.64 -22.33
C VAL A 14 39.91 -8.11 -22.45
N VAL A 15 40.69 -7.51 -23.36
CA VAL A 15 40.65 -6.06 -23.61
C VAL A 15 39.27 -5.63 -24.10
N PHE A 16 38.67 -6.38 -25.02
CA PHE A 16 37.31 -6.10 -25.49
C PHE A 16 36.27 -6.17 -24.36
N ALA A 17 36.33 -7.20 -23.51
CA ALA A 17 35.42 -7.33 -22.37
C ALA A 17 35.57 -6.19 -21.36
N VAL A 18 36.80 -5.73 -21.09
CA VAL A 18 37.07 -4.58 -20.21
C VAL A 18 36.53 -3.28 -20.81
N VAL A 19 36.71 -3.06 -22.12
CA VAL A 19 36.16 -1.87 -22.81
C VAL A 19 34.63 -1.87 -22.78
N VAL A 20 33.99 -3.02 -22.97
CA VAL A 20 32.53 -3.15 -22.86
C VAL A 20 32.06 -2.85 -21.43
N LEU A 21 32.73 -3.40 -20.41
CA LEU A 21 32.41 -3.13 -19.00
C LEU A 21 32.57 -1.65 -18.64
N PHE A 22 33.65 -1.00 -19.10
CA PHE A 22 33.84 0.45 -18.92
C PHE A 22 32.81 1.27 -19.71
N GLY A 23 32.41 0.83 -20.90
CA GLY A 23 31.32 1.47 -21.65
C GLY A 23 30.00 1.40 -20.88
N LEU A 24 29.66 0.23 -20.32
CA LEU A 24 28.43 0.05 -19.54
C LEU A 24 28.39 0.95 -18.29
N THR A 25 29.52 1.11 -17.59
CA THR A 25 29.62 2.01 -16.42
C THR A 25 29.62 3.49 -16.83
N TRP A 26 30.27 3.85 -17.94
CA TRP A 26 30.31 5.23 -18.45
C TRP A 26 28.95 5.73 -18.91
N TYR A 27 28.13 4.85 -19.49
CA TYR A 27 26.76 5.16 -19.91
C TYR A 27 25.72 5.05 -18.79
N GLN A 28 26.13 4.83 -17.54
CA GLN A 28 25.23 4.59 -16.41
C GLN A 28 24.10 3.60 -16.75
N VAL A 29 24.42 2.53 -17.50
CA VAL A 29 23.42 1.51 -17.78
C VAL A 29 23.02 0.92 -16.43
N PRO A 30 21.77 1.11 -15.97
CA PRO A 30 21.39 0.63 -14.65
C PRO A 30 21.58 -0.89 -14.67
N LEU A 31 22.37 -1.40 -13.73
CA LEU A 31 22.32 -2.82 -13.37
C LEU A 31 20.93 -3.06 -12.79
N VAL A 32 19.97 -3.35 -13.66
CA VAL A 32 18.62 -3.73 -13.25
C VAL A 32 18.74 -5.12 -12.67
N SER A 33 18.96 -5.18 -11.36
CA SER A 33 18.73 -6.40 -10.60
C SER A 33 17.22 -6.59 -10.56
N SER A 34 16.75 -7.72 -11.09
CA SER A 34 15.37 -8.20 -10.88
C SER A 34 15.23 -8.71 -9.44
N GLN A 35 15.51 -7.86 -8.44
CA GLN A 35 15.03 -8.11 -7.08
C GLN A 35 13.53 -7.84 -7.11
N GLY A 36 12.71 -8.83 -6.74
CA GLY A 36 11.30 -8.58 -6.51
C GLY A 36 11.15 -7.44 -5.51
N MET A 37 10.30 -6.45 -5.81
CA MET A 37 10.05 -5.37 -4.86
C MET A 37 9.25 -5.93 -3.68
N ILE A 38 9.91 -6.02 -2.52
CA ILE A 38 9.28 -6.45 -1.26
C ILE A 38 8.85 -5.20 -0.49
N VAL A 39 7.55 -5.04 -0.30
CA VAL A 39 6.96 -4.13 0.68
C VAL A 39 7.14 -4.74 2.06
N LEU A 40 7.94 -4.09 2.91
CA LEU A 40 8.12 -4.51 4.30
C LEU A 40 7.10 -3.79 5.18
N ALA A 41 6.27 -4.54 5.91
CA ALA A 41 5.52 -4.01 7.04
C ALA A 41 6.37 -4.12 8.29
N HIS A 42 6.88 -2.98 8.75
CA HIS A 42 7.82 -2.90 9.86
C HIS A 42 7.11 -3.11 11.20
N PHE A 43 7.68 -3.95 12.06
CA PHE A 43 7.17 -4.17 13.41
C PHE A 43 7.59 -3.03 14.34
N SER A 44 6.61 -2.35 14.92
CA SER A 44 6.80 -1.37 15.99
C SER A 44 6.03 -1.77 17.24
N LYS A 45 6.65 -1.63 18.41
CA LYS A 45 6.00 -1.91 19.71
C LYS A 45 4.95 -0.86 20.09
N GLY A 46 4.97 0.31 19.45
CA GLY A 46 4.08 1.42 19.75
C GLY A 46 2.69 1.29 19.13
N GLU A 47 1.93 2.37 19.20
CA GLU A 47 0.68 2.48 18.46
C GLU A 47 0.96 2.58 16.96
N VAL A 48 0.11 1.94 16.17
CA VAL A 48 0.17 2.04 14.71
C VAL A 48 -0.37 3.40 14.28
N PRO A 49 0.40 4.17 13.48
CA PRO A 49 0.02 5.51 13.05
C PRO A 49 -1.32 5.53 12.34
N THR A 50 -2.03 6.64 12.51
CA THR A 50 -3.36 6.87 11.94
C THR A 50 -3.40 8.09 11.03
N HIS A 51 -2.48 9.03 11.21
CA HIS A 51 -2.39 10.24 10.39
C HIS A 51 -1.17 10.19 9.46
N PRO A 52 -1.24 10.73 8.24
CA PRO A 52 -0.08 10.82 7.35
C PRO A 52 1.10 11.59 7.94
N SER A 53 0.84 12.55 8.84
CA SER A 53 1.86 13.39 9.49
C SER A 53 2.50 12.76 10.73
N ASP A 54 2.13 11.54 11.11
CA ASP A 54 2.68 10.88 12.29
C ASP A 54 4.19 10.61 12.12
N SER A 55 5.01 10.98 13.11
CA SER A 55 6.47 10.82 13.05
C SER A 55 6.92 9.36 12.99
N ALA A 56 6.06 8.42 13.39
CA ALA A 56 6.34 6.98 13.27
C ALA A 56 6.71 6.59 11.82
N TRP A 57 6.16 7.27 10.81
CA TRP A 57 6.47 7.01 9.41
C TRP A 57 7.93 7.31 9.03
N GLU A 58 8.64 8.13 9.80
CA GLU A 58 10.06 8.46 9.56
C GLU A 58 10.99 7.29 9.88
N THR A 59 10.50 6.29 10.63
CA THR A 59 11.26 5.07 10.96
C THR A 59 11.33 4.05 9.82
N VAL A 60 10.49 4.22 8.79
CA VAL A 60 10.39 3.28 7.67
C VAL A 60 10.73 4.01 6.37
N ALA A 61 11.64 3.42 5.58
CA ALA A 61 11.98 3.96 4.27
C ALA A 61 10.81 3.80 3.28
N PRO A 62 10.48 4.83 2.49
CA PRO A 62 9.49 4.69 1.43
C PRO A 62 9.99 3.78 0.32
N ILE A 63 9.14 2.86 -0.13
CA ILE A 63 9.42 1.99 -1.27
C ILE A 63 8.70 2.57 -2.50
N PRO A 64 9.43 2.96 -3.56
CA PRO A 64 8.82 3.43 -4.79
C PRO A 64 8.20 2.25 -5.55
N VAL A 65 6.95 2.40 -5.93
CA VAL A 65 6.17 1.44 -6.70
C VAL A 65 5.86 2.07 -8.05
N PRO A 66 6.47 1.60 -9.15
CA PRO A 66 6.15 2.07 -10.48
C PRO A 66 4.72 1.68 -10.85
N LEU A 67 4.00 2.61 -11.47
CA LEU A 67 2.64 2.42 -11.94
C LEU A 67 2.60 2.44 -13.46
N SER A 68 1.67 1.68 -14.01
CA SER A 68 1.41 1.59 -15.44
C SER A 68 -0.08 1.75 -15.73
N GLY A 69 -0.42 2.22 -16.92
CA GLY A 69 -1.83 2.32 -17.33
C GLY A 69 -2.47 0.96 -17.43
N GLN A 70 -3.73 0.85 -17.01
CA GLN A 70 -4.49 -0.35 -17.27
C GLN A 70 -4.74 -0.51 -18.77
N ILE A 71 -4.10 -1.51 -19.39
CA ILE A 71 -4.23 -1.82 -20.82
C ILE A 71 -4.97 -3.14 -21.10
N ILE A 72 -5.41 -3.84 -20.06
CA ILE A 72 -5.95 -5.21 -20.18
C ILE A 72 -7.40 -5.23 -20.68
N THR A 73 -8.25 -4.30 -20.22
CA THR A 73 -9.68 -4.23 -20.58
C THR A 73 -10.02 -2.96 -21.32
N ARG A 74 -10.94 -3.06 -22.30
CA ARG A 74 -11.48 -1.90 -23.02
C ARG A 74 -12.47 -1.12 -22.14
N PRO A 75 -12.55 0.22 -22.30
CA PRO A 75 -11.69 1.07 -23.14
C PRO A 75 -10.28 1.19 -22.55
N VAL A 76 -9.27 1.06 -23.41
CA VAL A 76 -7.86 1.17 -23.01
C VAL A 76 -7.56 2.63 -22.66
N TRP A 77 -6.87 2.84 -21.54
CA TRP A 77 -6.42 4.16 -21.10
C TRP A 77 -4.90 4.16 -20.93
N PRO A 78 -4.14 4.44 -22.01
CA PRO A 78 -2.69 4.26 -22.02
C PRO A 78 -1.93 5.37 -21.29
N GLU A 79 -2.56 6.51 -21.04
CA GLU A 79 -1.94 7.69 -20.42
C GLU A 79 -2.54 7.98 -19.04
N PRO A 80 -2.28 7.13 -18.03
CA PRO A 80 -2.62 7.51 -16.68
C PRO A 80 -1.68 8.63 -16.18
N SER A 81 -2.17 9.50 -15.29
CA SER A 81 -1.38 10.63 -14.78
C SER A 81 -0.37 10.19 -13.71
N ALA A 82 -0.77 9.29 -12.82
CA ALA A 82 0.08 8.82 -11.72
C ALA A 82 1.07 7.74 -12.19
N ARG A 83 2.36 8.07 -12.27
CA ARG A 83 3.42 7.15 -12.76
C ARG A 83 4.09 6.30 -11.68
N ALA A 84 3.97 6.72 -10.43
CA ALA A 84 4.51 5.99 -9.30
C ALA A 84 3.73 6.36 -8.04
N LEU A 85 3.71 5.44 -7.08
CA LEU A 85 3.34 5.73 -5.68
C LEU A 85 4.51 5.30 -4.78
N SER A 86 4.66 5.92 -3.61
CA SER A 86 5.50 5.37 -2.55
C SER A 86 4.65 4.73 -1.46
N ILE A 87 5.16 3.65 -0.90
CA ILE A 87 4.51 2.93 0.19
C ILE A 87 5.43 2.81 1.40
N ARG A 88 4.84 2.98 2.60
CA ARG A 88 5.40 2.55 3.88
C ARG A 88 4.36 1.70 4.61
N SER A 89 4.82 0.76 5.42
CA SER A 89 3.91 -0.02 6.26
C SER A 89 4.49 -0.27 7.64
N ILE A 90 3.63 -0.15 8.66
CA ILE A 90 3.96 -0.37 10.07
C ILE A 90 2.86 -1.24 10.68
N HIS A 91 3.25 -2.20 11.51
CA HIS A 91 2.32 -3.00 12.31
C HIS A 91 2.84 -3.18 13.73
N ASN A 92 1.94 -3.48 14.67
CA ASN A 92 2.31 -3.78 16.06
C ASN A 92 1.89 -5.20 16.50
N GLY A 93 1.55 -6.04 15.52
CA GLY A 93 1.04 -7.40 15.75
C GLY A 93 -0.46 -7.46 16.06
N LYS A 94 -1.12 -6.31 16.30
CA LYS A 94 -2.57 -6.19 16.46
C LYS A 94 -3.22 -5.41 15.34
N ASP A 95 -2.57 -4.33 14.90
CA ASP A 95 -2.97 -3.47 13.79
C ASP A 95 -1.86 -3.42 12.76
N ILE A 96 -2.22 -3.08 11.54
CA ILE A 96 -1.30 -2.69 10.46
C ILE A 96 -1.82 -1.43 9.78
N ALA A 97 -0.89 -0.58 9.36
CA ALA A 97 -1.19 0.57 8.52
C ALA A 97 -0.29 0.61 7.29
N PHE A 98 -0.83 1.20 6.24
CA PHE A 98 -0.13 1.50 5.00
C PHE A 98 -0.23 3.00 4.74
N LEU A 99 0.90 3.66 4.55
CA LEU A 99 0.97 5.02 4.03
C LEU A 99 1.28 4.94 2.54
N LEU A 100 0.37 5.49 1.74
CA LEU A 100 0.45 5.56 0.28
C LEU A 100 0.58 7.03 -0.11
N GLU A 101 1.59 7.36 -0.92
CA GLU A 101 1.84 8.73 -1.35
C GLU A 101 2.00 8.77 -2.87
N TRP A 102 1.34 9.70 -3.55
CA TRP A 102 1.50 9.91 -4.99
C TRP A 102 1.36 11.39 -5.34
N GLN A 103 1.98 11.77 -6.45
CA GLN A 103 1.92 13.13 -6.95
C GLN A 103 0.58 13.36 -7.66
N ASP A 104 -0.10 14.43 -7.26
CA ASP A 104 -1.31 14.93 -7.89
C ASP A 104 -1.40 16.43 -7.70
N ALA A 105 -1.45 17.18 -8.80
CA ALA A 105 -1.48 18.64 -8.76
C ALA A 105 -2.84 19.18 -8.29
N THR A 106 -3.89 18.36 -8.32
CA THR A 106 -5.26 18.75 -8.00
C THR A 106 -5.78 18.01 -6.77
N ILE A 107 -6.80 18.59 -6.16
CA ILE A 107 -7.58 17.97 -5.08
C ILE A 107 -8.98 17.76 -5.64
N ASN A 108 -9.31 16.53 -6.04
CA ASN A 108 -10.62 16.21 -6.57
C ASN A 108 -11.43 15.42 -5.54
N GLU A 109 -12.04 16.14 -4.59
CA GLU A 109 -12.73 15.57 -3.41
C GLU A 109 -14.27 15.60 -3.51
N SER A 110 -14.81 15.75 -4.71
CA SER A 110 -16.25 15.80 -4.93
C SER A 110 -16.68 14.90 -6.08
N LEU A 111 -17.93 14.44 -6.02
CA LEU A 111 -18.54 13.63 -7.06
C LEU A 111 -19.79 14.34 -7.57
N THR A 112 -19.66 15.01 -8.70
CA THR A 112 -20.77 15.66 -9.42
C THR A 112 -20.69 15.28 -10.91
N PRO A 113 -21.76 15.43 -11.70
CA PRO A 113 -21.71 15.11 -13.13
C PRO A 113 -20.55 15.83 -13.83
N GLY A 114 -19.62 15.07 -14.40
CA GLY A 114 -18.44 15.60 -15.09
C GLY A 114 -17.22 15.84 -14.20
N VAL A 115 -17.34 15.70 -12.88
CA VAL A 115 -16.23 15.75 -11.92
C VAL A 115 -15.96 14.34 -11.40
N PHE A 116 -14.70 13.93 -11.46
CA PHE A 116 -14.23 12.65 -10.96
C PHE A 116 -13.41 12.88 -9.71
N ARG A 117 -13.38 11.89 -8.83
CA ARG A 117 -12.67 11.96 -7.56
C ARG A 117 -11.27 11.39 -7.67
N ASP A 118 -10.39 11.85 -6.79
CA ASP A 118 -9.14 11.15 -6.53
C ASP A 118 -9.40 9.88 -5.70
N GLY A 119 -8.54 8.89 -5.92
CA GLY A 119 -8.62 7.63 -5.21
C GLY A 119 -7.31 6.86 -5.24
N VAL A 120 -7.10 6.05 -4.21
CA VAL A 120 -6.03 5.07 -4.17
C VAL A 120 -6.58 3.78 -3.57
N ALA A 121 -6.11 2.64 -4.06
CA ALA A 121 -6.48 1.35 -3.53
C ALA A 121 -5.27 0.44 -3.36
N LEU A 122 -5.37 -0.44 -2.38
CA LEU A 122 -4.55 -1.64 -2.27
C LEU A 122 -5.44 -2.87 -2.40
N ALA A 123 -4.89 -3.94 -2.97
CA ALA A 123 -5.57 -5.21 -3.15
C ALA A 123 -4.72 -6.34 -2.56
N LEU A 124 -5.37 -7.29 -1.92
CA LEU A 124 -4.78 -8.47 -1.30
C LEU A 124 -5.55 -9.70 -1.80
N PRO A 125 -4.88 -10.80 -2.15
CA PRO A 125 -5.58 -12.03 -2.54
C PRO A 125 -6.32 -12.63 -1.34
N LEU A 126 -7.46 -13.25 -1.63
CA LEU A 126 -8.16 -14.13 -0.70
C LEU A 126 -7.70 -15.57 -0.98
N GLY A 127 -6.99 -16.16 -0.02
CA GLY A 127 -6.34 -17.47 -0.15
C GLY A 127 -4.92 -17.42 -0.72
N ASP A 128 -4.34 -18.60 -0.92
CA ASP A 128 -2.92 -18.77 -1.30
C ASP A 128 -2.71 -18.88 -2.82
N ALA A 129 -3.78 -19.01 -3.60
CA ALA A 129 -3.70 -19.26 -5.03
C ALA A 129 -3.66 -17.95 -5.84
N PRO A 130 -2.99 -17.93 -7.01
CA PRO A 130 -2.78 -16.70 -7.76
C PRO A 130 -4.09 -16.15 -8.31
N ALA A 131 -4.60 -15.09 -7.68
CA ALA A 131 -5.67 -14.27 -8.23
C ALA A 131 -5.11 -13.32 -9.31
N PHE A 132 -5.92 -12.94 -10.28
CA PHE A 132 -5.54 -11.89 -11.20
C PHE A 132 -5.54 -10.52 -10.49
N PHE A 133 -4.46 -9.75 -10.59
CA PHE A 133 -4.30 -8.52 -9.79
C PHE A 133 -5.33 -7.42 -10.09
N CYS A 134 -5.93 -7.45 -11.29
CA CYS A 134 -6.95 -6.48 -11.69
C CYS A 134 -8.35 -6.92 -11.24
N MET A 135 -8.53 -7.14 -9.93
CA MET A 135 -9.81 -7.47 -9.28
C MET A 135 -10.18 -8.96 -9.21
N GLY A 136 -9.21 -9.87 -9.24
CA GLY A 136 -9.42 -11.30 -9.06
C GLY A 136 -9.81 -12.04 -10.34
N GLN A 137 -10.12 -13.31 -10.21
CA GLN A 137 -10.68 -14.18 -11.24
C GLN A 137 -11.61 -15.22 -10.60
N LEU A 138 -12.30 -16.02 -11.42
CA LEU A 138 -13.20 -17.06 -10.90
C LEU A 138 -12.45 -17.96 -9.90
N ASP A 139 -13.09 -18.22 -8.76
CA ASP A 139 -12.56 -18.97 -7.61
C ASP A 139 -11.29 -18.42 -6.95
N HIS A 140 -10.84 -17.22 -7.35
CA HIS A 140 -9.67 -16.54 -6.79
C HIS A 140 -9.99 -15.06 -6.58
N TYR A 141 -10.55 -14.79 -5.41
CA TYR A 141 -11.02 -13.47 -5.05
C TYR A 141 -9.89 -12.57 -4.53
N VAL A 142 -10.15 -11.27 -4.52
CA VAL A 142 -9.28 -10.27 -3.90
C VAL A 142 -10.10 -9.39 -2.97
N ASN A 143 -9.53 -9.07 -1.81
CA ASN A 143 -10.02 -8.04 -0.93
C ASN A 143 -9.31 -6.72 -1.28
N ILE A 144 -10.09 -5.67 -1.53
CA ILE A 144 -9.60 -4.37 -2.01
C ILE A 144 -10.04 -3.29 -1.04
N TRP A 145 -9.09 -2.50 -0.57
CA TRP A 145 -9.37 -1.30 0.21
C TRP A 145 -9.23 -0.11 -0.70
N HIS A 146 -10.31 0.65 -0.88
CA HIS A 146 -10.36 1.75 -1.82
C HIS A 146 -10.70 3.05 -1.09
N TRP A 147 -9.67 3.83 -0.81
CA TRP A 147 -9.81 5.19 -0.30
C TRP A 147 -10.34 6.11 -1.39
N LYS A 148 -11.28 6.98 -1.03
CA LYS A 148 -11.93 7.93 -1.94
C LYS A 148 -11.90 9.32 -1.33
N ALA A 149 -11.43 10.29 -2.09
CA ALA A 149 -11.34 11.68 -1.62
C ALA A 149 -12.71 12.24 -1.18
N ASP A 150 -13.79 11.95 -1.91
CA ASP A 150 -15.14 12.41 -1.51
C ASP A 150 -15.66 11.74 -0.22
N TRP A 151 -15.20 10.52 0.08
CA TRP A 151 -15.54 9.83 1.33
C TRP A 151 -14.77 10.43 2.51
N GLN A 152 -13.52 10.82 2.28
CA GLN A 152 -12.71 11.57 3.26
C GLN A 152 -13.41 12.87 3.65
N SER A 153 -13.80 13.71 2.69
CA SER A 153 -14.46 14.99 2.98
C SER A 153 -15.80 14.83 3.68
N ASP A 154 -16.54 13.76 3.41
CA ASP A 154 -17.76 13.43 4.16
C ASP A 154 -17.48 13.11 5.63
N VAL A 155 -16.48 12.26 5.90
CA VAL A 155 -16.05 11.91 7.25
C VAL A 155 -15.59 13.16 8.01
N ASP A 156 -14.74 13.99 7.40
CA ASP A 156 -14.20 15.20 8.01
C ASP A 156 -15.30 16.23 8.32
N ARG A 157 -16.18 16.51 7.36
CA ARG A 157 -17.31 17.44 7.58
C ARG A 157 -18.23 16.96 8.70
N ARG A 158 -18.45 15.65 8.83
CA ARG A 158 -19.25 15.09 9.93
C ARG A 158 -18.55 15.24 11.27
N ALA A 159 -17.23 14.98 11.32
CA ALA A 159 -16.44 15.15 12.53
C ALA A 159 -16.45 16.61 13.01
N GLU A 160 -16.31 17.58 12.10
CA GLU A 160 -16.38 19.01 12.44
C GLU A 160 -17.76 19.42 12.93
N ARG A 161 -18.85 19.00 12.27
CA ARG A 161 -20.22 19.26 12.75
C ARG A 161 -20.50 18.63 14.12
N ALA A 162 -19.95 17.45 14.39
CA ALA A 162 -20.08 16.81 15.70
C ALA A 162 -19.34 17.61 16.79
N LYS A 163 -18.22 18.27 16.46
CA LYS A 163 -17.52 19.19 17.39
C LYS A 163 -18.33 20.48 17.61
N GLU A 164 -18.89 21.05 16.55
CA GLU A 164 -19.74 22.26 16.61
C GLU A 164 -21.00 22.04 17.45
N SER A 165 -21.76 20.97 17.19
CA SER A 165 -22.99 20.66 17.94
C SER A 165 -22.75 20.36 19.42
N LYS A 166 -21.57 19.84 19.79
CA LYS A 166 -21.17 19.70 21.20
C LYS A 166 -20.89 21.06 21.86
N ARG A 167 -20.41 22.04 21.08
CA ARG A 167 -20.17 23.43 21.55
C ARG A 167 -21.47 24.22 21.64
N GLU A 168 -22.39 24.03 20.71
CA GLU A 168 -23.66 24.74 20.63
C GLU A 168 -24.83 23.87 21.13
N LYS A 169 -25.13 23.95 22.43
CA LYS A 169 -26.18 23.13 23.08
C LYS A 169 -27.62 23.52 22.72
N SER A 170 -27.84 24.60 21.97
CA SER A 170 -29.17 25.17 21.73
C SER A 170 -29.26 25.82 20.35
N GLY A 171 -29.61 25.03 19.34
CA GLY A 171 -29.91 25.50 17.98
C GLY A 171 -30.97 24.60 17.30
N PRO A 172 -31.68 25.10 16.29
CA PRO A 172 -32.66 24.30 15.56
C PRO A 172 -32.00 23.09 14.88
N ARG A 173 -32.65 21.92 14.92
CA ARG A 173 -32.16 20.70 14.26
C ARG A 173 -32.15 20.91 12.74
N ARG A 174 -30.96 21.11 12.17
CA ARG A 174 -30.78 21.17 10.71
C ARG A 174 -30.82 19.75 10.14
N PHE A 175 -31.46 19.55 8.99
CA PHE A 175 -31.46 18.26 8.32
C PHE A 175 -30.03 17.86 7.94
N GLU A 176 -29.63 16.64 8.29
CA GLU A 176 -28.30 16.10 8.03
C GLU A 176 -28.26 15.49 6.61
N VAL A 177 -27.61 16.18 5.67
CA VAL A 177 -27.53 15.76 4.24
C VAL A 177 -26.21 15.06 3.91
N ILE A 178 -25.26 15.00 4.85
CA ILE A 178 -23.96 14.35 4.61
C ILE A 178 -24.11 12.83 4.76
N PRO A 179 -23.75 12.04 3.72
CA PRO A 179 -23.76 10.58 3.79
C PRO A 179 -23.08 10.03 5.06
N ARG A 180 -23.70 9.04 5.70
CA ARG A 180 -23.12 8.36 6.87
C ARG A 180 -22.15 7.28 6.40
N ARG A 181 -20.89 7.66 6.31
CA ARG A 181 -19.78 6.75 5.99
C ARG A 181 -19.01 6.44 7.27
N PRO A 182 -18.82 5.16 7.64
CA PRO A 182 -18.07 4.78 8.83
C PRO A 182 -16.54 4.91 8.65
N SER A 183 -16.07 5.11 7.41
CA SER A 183 -14.68 5.29 7.03
C SER A 183 -14.58 6.01 5.69
N SER A 184 -13.42 6.62 5.39
CA SER A 184 -13.06 7.14 4.07
C SER A 184 -12.60 6.06 3.08
N VAL A 185 -12.50 4.81 3.55
CA VAL A 185 -12.12 3.64 2.77
C VAL A 185 -13.32 2.74 2.58
N GLU A 186 -13.59 2.37 1.32
CA GLU A 186 -14.53 1.31 0.99
C GLU A 186 -13.83 -0.03 0.99
N ASP A 187 -14.42 -0.99 1.68
CA ASP A 187 -13.96 -2.38 1.70
C ASP A 187 -14.73 -3.20 0.66
N LEU A 188 -14.01 -3.77 -0.30
CA LEU A 188 -14.53 -4.40 -1.50
C LEU A 188 -14.01 -5.84 -1.63
N VAL A 189 -14.77 -6.68 -2.31
CA VAL A 189 -14.34 -7.98 -2.83
C VAL A 189 -14.46 -7.97 -4.35
N GLY A 190 -13.52 -8.60 -5.05
CA GLY A 190 -13.57 -8.83 -6.49
C GLY A 190 -13.21 -10.27 -6.85
N GLY A 191 -13.96 -10.88 -7.77
CA GLY A 191 -13.72 -12.21 -8.36
C GLY A 191 -13.52 -12.16 -9.87
N GLY A 192 -13.06 -11.03 -10.40
CA GLY A 192 -12.98 -10.75 -11.83
C GLY A 192 -13.42 -9.34 -12.21
N PHE A 193 -13.20 -8.99 -13.47
CA PHE A 193 -13.70 -7.74 -14.04
C PHE A 193 -15.22 -7.63 -13.88
N SER A 194 -15.68 -6.44 -13.52
CA SER A 194 -17.11 -6.12 -13.32
C SER A 194 -17.79 -6.86 -12.16
N THR A 195 -17.04 -7.51 -11.27
CA THR A 195 -17.59 -8.24 -10.10
C THR A 195 -17.33 -7.53 -8.77
N LEU A 196 -16.78 -6.31 -8.81
CA LEU A 196 -16.50 -5.53 -7.60
C LEU A 196 -17.78 -5.34 -6.78
N THR A 197 -17.73 -5.80 -5.53
CA THR A 197 -18.88 -5.79 -4.61
C THR A 197 -18.43 -5.19 -3.29
N SER A 198 -19.17 -4.20 -2.80
CA SER A 198 -18.95 -3.65 -1.46
C SER A 198 -19.34 -4.67 -0.41
N LYS A 199 -18.49 -4.88 0.59
CA LYS A 199 -18.80 -5.76 1.71
C LYS A 199 -19.99 -5.21 2.51
N GLU A 200 -20.81 -6.10 3.05
CA GLU A 200 -21.97 -5.73 3.86
C GLU A 200 -21.56 -4.93 5.11
N GLN A 201 -20.47 -5.35 5.76
CA GLN A 201 -19.89 -4.65 6.90
C GLN A 201 -18.77 -3.72 6.42
N GLN A 202 -18.98 -2.41 6.60
CA GLN A 202 -18.01 -1.35 6.29
C GLN A 202 -17.40 -0.77 7.58
N GLY A 203 -16.27 -0.09 7.45
CA GLY A 203 -15.64 0.64 8.56
C GLY A 203 -14.61 -0.15 9.37
N ARG A 204 -14.32 -1.40 9.02
CA ARG A 204 -13.18 -2.13 9.61
C ARG A 204 -11.85 -1.48 9.25
N ILE A 205 -11.72 -1.06 7.99
CA ILE A 205 -10.56 -0.32 7.50
C ILE A 205 -10.84 1.16 7.68
N GLN A 206 -9.99 1.82 8.44
CA GLN A 206 -10.03 3.26 8.68
C GLN A 206 -9.05 3.95 7.75
N GLY A 207 -9.46 5.08 7.17
CA GLY A 207 -8.60 5.90 6.33
C GLY A 207 -8.46 7.31 6.86
N GLN A 208 -7.31 7.90 6.59
CA GLN A 208 -7.07 9.32 6.79
C GLN A 208 -6.12 9.84 5.73
N ALA A 209 -6.38 11.04 5.21
CA ALA A 209 -5.59 11.60 4.14
C ALA A 209 -5.24 13.07 4.36
N GLU A 210 -4.13 13.48 3.77
CA GLU A 210 -3.68 14.86 3.67
C GLU A 210 -3.19 15.10 2.25
N TRP A 211 -3.61 16.19 1.64
CA TRP A 211 -2.98 16.71 0.43
C TRP A 211 -2.14 17.93 0.78
N LYS A 212 -0.88 17.95 0.32
CA LYS A 212 0.01 19.08 0.54
C LYS A 212 0.99 19.22 -0.61
N ASN A 213 1.08 20.42 -1.20
CA ASN A 213 2.06 20.78 -2.22
C ASN A 213 2.10 19.81 -3.43
N GLY A 214 0.94 19.39 -3.93
CA GLY A 214 0.87 18.49 -5.08
C GLY A 214 1.13 17.01 -4.73
N LEU A 215 1.05 16.64 -3.45
CA LEU A 215 1.25 15.28 -2.98
C LEU A 215 0.06 14.85 -2.12
N TRP A 216 -0.62 13.79 -2.52
CA TRP A 216 -1.55 13.06 -1.66
C TRP A 216 -0.76 12.13 -0.75
N ARG A 217 -1.16 12.06 0.53
CA ARG A 217 -0.67 11.13 1.53
C ARG A 217 -1.87 10.48 2.21
N VAL A 218 -2.03 9.18 2.03
CA VAL A 218 -3.19 8.43 2.51
C VAL A 218 -2.73 7.30 3.42
N VAL A 219 -3.23 7.30 4.65
CA VAL A 219 -3.07 6.19 5.59
C VAL A 219 -4.33 5.33 5.53
N MET A 220 -4.14 4.02 5.33
CA MET A 220 -5.19 3.02 5.58
C MET A 220 -4.73 2.10 6.70
N LYS A 221 -5.55 1.97 7.75
CA LYS A 221 -5.26 1.15 8.93
C LYS A 221 -6.37 0.13 9.13
N ARG A 222 -5.98 -1.10 9.47
CA ARG A 222 -6.92 -2.12 9.94
C ARG A 222 -6.31 -3.03 11.02
N PRO A 223 -7.15 -3.68 11.84
CA PRO A 223 -6.72 -4.76 12.71
C PRO A 223 -6.17 -5.96 11.91
N LEU A 224 -5.05 -6.53 12.34
CA LEU A 224 -4.53 -7.84 11.94
C LEU A 224 -5.49 -8.89 12.49
N THR A 225 -6.34 -9.42 11.63
CA THR A 225 -7.45 -10.29 12.03
C THR A 225 -7.05 -11.75 11.86
N SER A 226 -7.28 -12.55 12.89
CA SER A 226 -7.20 -14.02 12.84
C SER A 226 -8.51 -14.71 13.23
N ALA A 227 -9.58 -13.95 13.50
CA ALA A 227 -10.90 -14.46 13.90
C ALA A 227 -12.02 -13.45 13.55
N GLY A 228 -13.21 -13.93 13.20
CA GLY A 228 -14.40 -13.13 12.88
C GLY A 228 -15.39 -13.89 11.99
N ASP A 229 -16.56 -13.29 11.72
CA ASP A 229 -17.66 -13.95 10.99
C ASP A 229 -17.55 -13.83 9.46
N ASP A 230 -16.58 -13.07 8.93
CA ASP A 230 -16.41 -12.77 7.49
C ASP A 230 -14.98 -13.08 6.99
N LEU A 231 -14.36 -14.12 7.54
CA LEU A 231 -12.97 -14.50 7.21
C LEU A 231 -12.78 -14.85 5.73
N ASP A 232 -13.82 -15.35 5.07
CA ASP A 232 -13.77 -15.73 3.65
C ASP A 232 -13.58 -14.52 2.72
N ASN A 233 -13.97 -13.31 3.17
CA ASN A 233 -13.84 -12.06 2.42
C ASN A 233 -12.76 -11.12 3.00
N GLU A 234 -11.95 -11.60 3.94
CA GLU A 234 -10.89 -10.85 4.59
C GLU A 234 -9.52 -11.45 4.24
N ALA A 235 -8.66 -10.65 3.62
CA ALA A 235 -7.30 -11.09 3.37
C ALA A 235 -6.59 -11.34 4.71
N MET A 236 -6.19 -12.59 4.97
CA MET A 236 -5.41 -12.90 6.17
C MET A 236 -4.03 -12.26 6.07
N MET A 237 -3.67 -11.52 7.11
CA MET A 237 -2.36 -10.88 7.25
C MET A 237 -1.74 -11.36 8.54
N VAL A 238 -0.72 -12.21 8.40
CA VAL A 238 -0.10 -12.91 9.53
C VAL A 238 1.35 -12.46 9.64
N PRO A 239 1.78 -11.91 10.80
CA PRO A 239 3.19 -11.61 11.05
C PRO A 239 4.10 -12.80 10.76
N GLY A 240 5.19 -12.56 10.05
CA GLY A 240 6.14 -13.57 9.58
C GLY A 240 5.73 -14.29 8.29
N ARG A 241 4.56 -14.01 7.72
CA ARG A 241 4.17 -14.51 6.38
C ARG A 241 4.43 -13.48 5.30
N MET A 242 4.76 -13.99 4.12
CA MET A 242 4.82 -13.23 2.89
C MET A 242 3.52 -13.46 2.11
N GLN A 243 2.95 -12.40 1.56
CA GLN A 243 1.74 -12.46 0.73
C GLN A 243 1.82 -11.47 -0.42
N ALA A 244 0.91 -11.54 -1.38
CA ALA A 244 0.87 -10.59 -2.49
C ALA A 244 0.10 -9.31 -2.10
N ILE A 245 0.54 -8.17 -2.63
CA ILE A 245 -0.18 -6.89 -2.57
C ILE A 245 -0.09 -6.19 -3.94
N ALA A 246 -1.17 -5.56 -4.37
CA ALA A 246 -1.22 -4.77 -5.60
C ALA A 246 -1.84 -3.40 -5.32
N PHE A 247 -1.64 -2.44 -6.22
CA PHE A 247 -2.06 -1.06 -6.01
C PHE A 247 -2.75 -0.48 -7.24
N ALA A 248 -3.61 0.51 -7.00
CA ALA A 248 -4.17 1.33 -8.05
C ALA A 248 -4.37 2.78 -7.61
N VAL A 249 -4.25 3.71 -8.55
CA VAL A 249 -4.44 5.15 -8.32
C VAL A 249 -5.36 5.71 -9.40
N TRP A 250 -6.26 6.60 -8.98
CA TRP A 250 -7.17 7.35 -9.85
C TRP A 250 -6.97 8.84 -9.60
N ASN A 251 -6.71 9.59 -10.68
CA ASN A 251 -6.68 11.04 -10.68
C ASN A 251 -7.96 11.61 -11.29
N GLY A 252 -8.69 12.39 -10.49
CA GLY A 252 -9.98 12.96 -10.86
C GLY A 252 -9.89 13.99 -12.00
N GLU A 253 -8.85 14.81 -12.02
CA GLU A 253 -8.59 15.79 -13.08
C GLU A 253 -8.37 15.11 -14.45
N ASN A 254 -7.68 13.97 -14.47
CA ASN A 254 -7.49 13.13 -15.66
C ASN A 254 -8.72 12.26 -15.98
N LYS A 255 -9.85 12.45 -15.28
CA LYS A 255 -11.13 11.76 -15.47
C LYS A 255 -11.07 10.24 -15.24
N GLU A 256 -10.07 9.80 -14.48
CA GLU A 256 -9.85 8.39 -14.17
C GLU A 256 -10.96 7.87 -13.26
N ARG A 257 -11.51 6.70 -13.59
CA ARG A 257 -12.57 6.02 -12.84
C ARG A 257 -12.67 4.56 -13.22
N ASN A 258 -13.18 3.73 -12.30
CA ASN A 258 -13.39 2.30 -12.54
C ASN A 258 -12.09 1.63 -13.06
N GLY A 259 -12.10 1.06 -14.27
CA GLY A 259 -10.92 0.46 -14.89
C GLY A 259 -9.91 1.44 -15.49
N GLN A 260 -10.26 2.72 -15.66
CA GLN A 260 -9.34 3.77 -16.13
C GLN A 260 -8.54 4.26 -14.94
N LYS A 261 -7.34 3.73 -14.78
CA LYS A 261 -6.49 3.95 -13.61
C LYS A 261 -5.04 3.56 -13.86
N SER A 262 -4.16 4.06 -13.02
CA SER A 262 -2.83 3.50 -12.82
C SER A 262 -2.89 2.23 -11.99
N VAL A 263 -2.09 1.22 -12.35
CA VAL A 263 -1.97 -0.06 -11.62
C VAL A 263 -0.51 -0.47 -11.42
N ALA A 264 -0.24 -1.08 -10.28
CA ALA A 264 0.92 -1.93 -10.04
C ALA A 264 0.48 -3.40 -9.96
N SER A 265 1.22 -4.28 -10.63
CA SER A 265 1.04 -5.74 -10.51
C SER A 265 1.38 -6.23 -9.11
N TRP A 266 1.16 -7.52 -8.85
CA TRP A 266 1.51 -8.15 -7.57
C TRP A 266 2.97 -7.90 -7.18
N MET A 267 3.14 -7.35 -5.98
CA MET A 267 4.38 -7.22 -5.24
C MET A 267 4.34 -8.14 -4.03
N GLN A 268 5.49 -8.42 -3.44
CA GLN A 268 5.56 -9.19 -2.20
C GLN A 268 5.38 -8.25 -1.01
N LEU A 269 4.43 -8.53 -0.13
CA LEU A 269 4.29 -7.93 1.19
C LEU A 269 4.88 -8.91 2.21
N LEU A 270 5.94 -8.50 2.91
CA LEU A 270 6.50 -9.21 4.05
C LEU A 270 6.05 -8.50 5.33
N ILE A 271 5.27 -9.18 6.17
CA ILE A 271 4.92 -8.67 7.50
C ILE A 271 5.97 -9.18 8.47
N GLU A 272 6.70 -8.29 9.15
CA GLU A 272 7.75 -8.71 10.07
C GLU A 272 7.17 -9.59 11.20
N PRO A 273 7.91 -10.60 11.69
CA PRO A 273 7.51 -11.33 12.88
C PRO A 273 7.40 -10.39 14.08
N VAL A 274 6.42 -10.64 14.95
CA VAL A 274 6.36 -9.96 16.26
C VAL A 274 7.55 -10.43 17.08
N GLN A 275 8.42 -9.49 17.49
CA GLN A 275 9.56 -9.84 18.32
C GLN A 275 9.08 -10.29 19.72
N PRO A 276 9.51 -11.46 20.22
CA PRO A 276 9.21 -11.85 21.60
C PRO A 276 9.86 -10.87 22.59
N PRO A 277 9.30 -10.69 23.80
CA PRO A 277 9.98 -9.94 24.85
C PRO A 277 11.35 -10.56 25.12
N SER A 278 12.40 -9.73 25.07
CA SER A 278 13.77 -10.16 25.33
C SER A 278 13.87 -10.78 26.72
N GLN A 279 14.19 -12.06 26.81
CA GLN A 279 14.58 -12.69 28.07
C GLN A 279 16.01 -12.27 28.44
N ASN A 280 16.17 -11.03 28.92
CA ASN A 280 17.37 -10.62 29.66
C ASN A 280 16.97 -10.44 31.13
N GLY A 281 16.71 -11.55 31.79
CA GLY A 281 16.68 -11.66 33.25
C GLY A 281 17.99 -12.26 33.72
N SER A 282 18.81 -11.44 34.38
CA SER A 282 19.88 -11.78 35.30
C SER A 282 20.01 -13.27 35.68
N GLY A 283 20.94 -13.97 35.04
CA GLY A 283 21.56 -15.17 35.60
C GLY A 283 22.57 -14.78 36.68
N ALA A 284 22.11 -14.24 37.81
CA ALA A 284 22.91 -14.18 39.02
C ALA A 284 22.91 -15.59 39.63
N VAL A 285 23.88 -16.40 39.22
CA VAL A 285 24.21 -17.64 39.94
C VAL A 285 24.93 -17.23 41.21
N GLU A 286 24.18 -17.12 42.30
CA GLU A 286 24.72 -16.98 43.65
C GLU A 286 25.38 -18.31 44.03
N SER A 287 26.70 -18.40 43.85
CA SER A 287 27.49 -19.51 44.37
C SER A 287 27.61 -19.35 45.89
N THR A 288 26.71 -19.96 46.64
CA THR A 288 26.91 -20.15 48.08
C THR A 288 28.06 -21.12 48.30
N HIS A 289 29.24 -20.57 48.58
CA HIS A 289 30.37 -21.29 49.15
C HIS A 289 30.00 -21.65 50.58
N ARG A 290 29.65 -22.91 50.85
CA ARG A 290 29.57 -23.43 52.22
C ARG A 290 30.87 -24.16 52.53
N SER A 291 31.68 -23.50 53.34
CA SER A 291 32.76 -24.08 54.12
C SER A 291 32.15 -24.98 55.20
N SER A 292 32.57 -26.25 55.24
CA SER A 292 32.70 -27.15 56.41
C SER A 292 33.24 -28.49 55.92
#